data_AF-A0A6N7LVX3-F1
#
_entry.id   AF-A0A6N7LVX3-F1
#
_cell.length_a   1.000
_cell.length_b   1.000
_cell.length_c   1.000
_cell.angle_alpha   90.00
_cell.angle_beta   90.00
_cell.angle_gamma   90.00
#
_symmetry.space_group_name_H-M   'P 1'
#
loop_
_entity.id
_entity.type
_entity.pdbx_description
1 polymer ?
#
loop_
_entity_poly.entity_id
_entity_poly.type
_entity_poly.pdbx_seq_one_letter_code
_entity_poly.pdbx_strand_id
1 'polypeptide(L)'
;MLIEFCAPMEAVDENNKEIQIPDSVIEALSGRENEDPDCELSQYLSDSHDANGLKEAGVQDGILHFKTKAGKLWICARYNVDSELDEKQVRKLMEYTSGQFSDGAGAGWTQDLWYEFEIGLDPVWDQIERQLP
;
A
#
# COMPACT_ATOMS: atom_id res chain seq x y z
N MET A 1 11.67 3.09 14.16
CA MET A 1 11.24 1.70 13.90
C MET A 1 10.50 1.67 12.58
N LEU A 2 10.54 0.57 11.84
CA LEU A 2 9.75 0.41 10.62
C LEU A 2 8.56 -0.51 10.89
N ILE A 3 7.38 -0.10 10.45
CA ILE A 3 6.19 -0.93 10.39
C ILE A 3 5.68 -0.89 8.96
N GLU A 4 5.29 -2.04 8.43
CA GLU A 4 4.82 -2.15 7.06
C GLU A 4 3.53 -2.95 7.01
N PHE A 5 2.59 -2.49 6.19
CA PHE A 5 1.34 -3.20 5.90
C PHE A 5 1.23 -3.40 4.40
N CYS A 6 0.90 -4.61 3.96
CA CYS A 6 0.80 -4.95 2.56
C CYS A 6 -0.53 -5.59 2.23
N ALA A 7 -1.07 -5.25 1.07
CA ALA A 7 -2.21 -5.93 0.46
C ALA A 7 -1.75 -6.65 -0.81
N PRO A 8 -2.27 -7.85 -1.10
CA PRO A 8 -1.97 -8.51 -2.37
C PRO A 8 -2.60 -7.71 -3.51
N MET A 9 -1.96 -7.75 -4.68
CA MET A 9 -2.49 -7.13 -5.88
C MET A 9 -3.29 -8.16 -6.70
N GLU A 10 -4.39 -7.73 -7.27
CA GLU A 10 -5.11 -8.41 -8.33
C GLU A 10 -4.97 -7.64 -9.64
N ALA A 11 -5.14 -8.34 -10.76
CA ALA A 11 -5.11 -7.73 -12.07
C ALA A 11 -6.39 -7.95 -12.86
N VAL A 12 -6.74 -6.95 -13.66
CA VAL A 12 -7.82 -7.01 -14.64
C VAL A 12 -7.31 -6.65 -16.03
N ASP A 13 -7.89 -7.26 -17.06
CA ASP A 13 -7.67 -6.86 -18.45
C ASP A 13 -8.53 -5.65 -18.87
N GLU A 14 -8.39 -5.20 -20.12
CA GLU A 14 -9.18 -4.13 -20.74
C GLU A 14 -10.70 -4.31 -20.68
N ASN A 15 -11.18 -5.54 -20.45
CA ASN A 15 -12.60 -5.88 -20.34
C ASN A 15 -13.05 -6.02 -18.88
N ASN A 16 -12.24 -5.58 -17.91
CA ASN A 16 -12.45 -5.76 -16.47
C ASN A 16 -12.55 -7.22 -16.04
N LYS A 17 -11.89 -8.14 -16.77
CA LYS A 17 -11.84 -9.54 -16.39
C LYS A 17 -10.60 -9.80 -15.55
N GLU A 18 -10.78 -10.46 -14.41
CA GLU A 18 -9.67 -10.90 -13.57
C GLU A 18 -8.70 -11.81 -14.35
N ILE A 19 -7.42 -11.49 -14.25
CA ILE A 19 -6.30 -12.21 -14.88
C ILE A 19 -5.19 -12.46 -13.85
N GLN A 20 -4.29 -13.39 -14.18
CA GLN A 20 -3.04 -13.51 -13.45
C GLN A 20 -2.12 -12.35 -13.84
N ILE A 21 -1.46 -11.74 -12.85
CA ILE A 21 -0.42 -10.75 -13.08
C ILE A 21 0.73 -11.44 -13.83
N PRO A 22 1.13 -10.96 -15.03
CA PRO A 22 2.22 -11.58 -15.78
C PRO A 22 3.55 -11.51 -15.01
N ASP A 23 4.36 -12.57 -15.09
CA ASP A 23 5.66 -12.63 -14.40
C ASP A 23 6.57 -11.43 -14.72
N SER A 24 6.56 -10.96 -15.99
CA SER A 24 7.33 -9.78 -16.40
C SER A 24 6.90 -8.51 -15.67
N VAL A 25 5.62 -8.38 -15.31
CA VAL A 25 5.10 -7.24 -14.54
C VAL A 25 5.50 -7.38 -13.08
N ILE A 26 5.42 -8.59 -12.51
CA ILE A 26 5.88 -8.87 -11.14
C ILE A 26 7.37 -8.54 -11.01
N GLU A 27 8.19 -8.97 -11.98
CA GLU A 27 9.63 -8.69 -12.02
C GLU A 27 9.91 -7.19 -12.15
N ALA A 28 9.20 -6.48 -13.04
CA ALA A 28 9.38 -5.05 -13.26
C ALA A 28 9.00 -4.19 -12.05
N LEU A 29 7.98 -4.60 -11.30
CA LEU A 29 7.47 -3.86 -10.14
C LEU A 29 8.13 -4.27 -8.82
N SER A 30 8.81 -5.41 -8.76
CA SER A 30 9.40 -5.91 -7.51
C SER A 30 10.38 -4.89 -6.91
N GLY A 31 10.07 -4.37 -5.72
CA GLY A 31 10.90 -3.37 -5.03
C GLY A 31 10.79 -1.95 -5.59
N ARG A 32 9.89 -1.68 -6.54
CA ARG A 32 9.62 -0.32 -7.02
C ARG A 32 8.95 0.47 -5.90
N GLU A 33 9.56 1.60 -5.52
CA GLU A 33 9.00 2.54 -4.56
C GLU A 33 8.31 3.69 -5.31
N ASN A 34 7.25 4.25 -4.72
CA ASN A 34 6.63 5.44 -5.24
C ASN A 34 7.40 6.67 -4.74
N GLU A 35 7.91 7.45 -5.68
CA GLU A 35 8.64 8.70 -5.39
C GLU A 35 7.73 9.92 -5.40
N ASP A 36 6.45 9.78 -5.75
CA ASP A 36 5.47 10.86 -5.76
C ASP A 36 5.03 11.20 -4.32
N PRO A 37 5.36 12.41 -3.82
CA PRO A 37 4.94 12.84 -2.50
C PRO A 37 3.42 12.85 -2.32
N ASP A 38 2.65 13.04 -3.40
CA ASP A 38 1.18 13.05 -3.37
C ASP A 38 0.59 11.65 -3.16
N CYS A 39 1.41 10.61 -3.27
CA CYS A 39 1.05 9.23 -2.95
C CYS A 39 1.50 8.81 -1.53
N GLU A 40 2.14 9.69 -0.77
CA GLU A 40 2.51 9.41 0.62
C GLU A 40 1.27 9.39 1.52
N LEU A 41 1.08 8.29 2.25
CA LEU A 41 -0.05 8.18 3.16
C LEU A 41 0.05 9.15 4.35
N SER A 42 1.24 9.69 4.64
CA SER A 42 1.42 10.75 5.65
C SER A 42 0.54 11.96 5.42
N GLN A 43 0.19 12.28 4.16
CA GLN A 43 -0.71 13.39 3.85
C GLN A 43 -2.13 13.16 4.38
N TYR A 44 -2.64 11.92 4.31
CA TYR A 44 -4.00 11.62 4.79
C TYR A 44 -4.04 11.37 6.31
N LEU A 45 -2.90 11.14 6.97
CA LEU A 45 -2.81 11.01 8.42
C LEU A 45 -3.19 12.32 9.14
N SER A 46 -2.95 13.49 8.55
CA SER A 46 -3.38 14.77 9.15
C SER A 46 -4.86 15.06 8.96
N ASP A 47 -5.45 14.51 7.91
CA ASP A 47 -6.79 14.90 7.44
C ASP A 47 -7.88 13.93 7.91
N SER A 48 -7.49 12.72 8.33
CA SER A 48 -8.39 11.71 8.88
C SER A 48 -8.69 11.96 10.36
N HIS A 49 -9.98 12.16 10.69
CA HIS A 49 -10.46 12.13 12.08
C HIS A 49 -10.16 10.78 12.76
N ASP A 50 -10.06 9.71 11.97
CA ASP A 50 -9.74 8.37 12.46
C ASP A 50 -8.25 8.21 12.74
N ALA A 51 -7.35 9.04 12.20
CA ALA A 51 -5.91 8.99 12.49
C ALA A 51 -5.51 9.60 13.85
N ASN A 52 -6.47 10.14 14.62
CA ASN A 52 -6.24 10.69 15.95
C ASN A 52 -5.44 9.72 16.84
N GLY A 53 -4.24 10.12 17.26
CA GLY A 53 -3.33 9.31 18.09
C GLY A 53 -2.24 8.54 17.34
N LEU A 54 -2.31 8.36 16.01
CA LEU A 54 -1.21 7.77 15.22
C LEU A 54 -0.06 8.77 15.05
N LYS A 55 -0.39 10.02 14.75
CA LYS A 55 0.60 11.11 14.67
C LYS A 55 1.24 11.40 16.02
N GLU A 56 0.47 11.35 17.11
CA GLU A 56 0.98 11.50 18.48
C GLU A 56 1.91 10.35 18.88
N ALA A 57 1.71 9.15 18.31
CA ALA A 57 2.58 8.00 18.47
C ALA A 57 3.85 8.06 17.60
N GLY A 58 4.06 9.16 16.88
CA GLY A 58 5.25 9.39 16.06
C GLY A 58 5.27 8.61 14.75
N VAL A 59 4.11 8.25 14.20
CA VAL A 59 4.00 7.64 12.86
C VAL A 59 4.21 8.69 11.77
N GLN A 60 5.09 8.40 10.82
CA GLN A 60 5.52 9.27 9.71
C GLN A 60 5.66 8.49 8.39
N ASP A 61 5.71 9.24 7.28
CA ASP A 61 6.22 8.83 5.95
C ASP A 61 5.60 7.55 5.39
N GLY A 62 4.27 7.45 5.31
CA GLY A 62 3.60 6.26 4.75
C GLY A 62 3.90 6.04 3.26
N ILE A 63 5.10 5.56 2.93
CA ILE A 63 5.62 5.43 1.57
C ILE A 63 5.07 4.15 0.94
N LEU A 64 4.50 4.30 -0.27
CA LEU A 64 4.00 3.17 -1.04
C LEU A 64 5.14 2.50 -1.82
N HIS A 65 5.18 1.17 -1.79
CA HIS A 65 6.12 0.40 -2.61
C HIS A 65 5.55 -0.98 -2.93
N PHE A 66 6.09 -1.63 -3.96
CA PHE A 66 5.73 -2.98 -4.33
C PHE A 66 6.70 -4.02 -3.75
N LYS A 67 6.18 -5.20 -3.39
CA LYS A 67 6.96 -6.37 -3.00
C LYS A 67 6.47 -7.63 -3.69
N THR A 68 7.36 -8.59 -3.83
CA THR A 68 7.02 -9.95 -4.26
C THR A 68 7.13 -10.91 -3.09
N LYS A 69 6.05 -11.65 -2.82
CA LYS A 69 6.00 -12.70 -1.79
C LYS A 69 5.30 -13.92 -2.34
N ALA A 70 5.96 -15.07 -2.28
CA ALA A 70 5.46 -16.34 -2.81
C ALA A 70 4.95 -16.25 -4.27
N GLY A 71 5.67 -15.51 -5.12
CA GLY A 71 5.32 -15.33 -6.53
C GLY A 71 4.12 -14.41 -6.79
N LYS A 72 3.63 -13.70 -5.78
CA LYS A 72 2.55 -12.71 -5.91
C LYS A 72 3.09 -11.30 -5.70
N LEU A 73 2.52 -10.34 -6.43
CA LEU A 73 2.76 -8.92 -6.22
C LEU A 73 1.91 -8.40 -5.07
N TRP A 74 2.48 -7.52 -4.26
CA TRP A 74 1.85 -6.85 -3.13
C TRP A 74 2.17 -5.36 -3.21
N ILE A 75 1.20 -4.51 -2.91
CA ILE A 75 1.47 -3.12 -2.59
C ILE A 75 1.58 -2.99 -1.08
N CYS A 76 2.51 -2.17 -0.63
CA CYS A 76 2.85 -2.02 0.76
C CYS A 76 2.96 -0.54 1.11
N ALA A 77 2.52 -0.19 2.32
CA ALA A 77 2.79 1.10 2.94
C ALA A 77 3.81 0.90 4.06
N ARG A 78 4.96 1.56 3.95
CA ARG A 78 6.02 1.57 4.97
C ARG A 78 5.90 2.82 5.81
N TYR A 79 5.94 2.69 7.13
CA TYR A 79 5.88 3.80 8.07
C TYR A 79 7.13 3.86 8.94
N ASN A 80 7.64 5.07 9.13
CA ASN A 80 8.60 5.37 10.19
C ASN A 80 7.84 5.62 11.48
N VAL A 81 8.28 5.00 12.59
CA VAL A 81 7.68 5.20 13.90
C VAL A 81 8.74 5.49 14.96
N ASP A 82 8.57 6.58 15.71
CA ASP A 82 9.52 7.03 16.72
C ASP A 82 9.60 6.09 17.95
N SER A 83 8.47 5.47 18.30
CA SER A 83 8.37 4.52 19.43
C SER A 83 7.65 3.23 19.03
N GLU A 84 7.82 2.18 19.82
CA GLU A 84 7.05 0.95 19.65
C GLU A 84 5.55 1.23 19.80
N LEU A 85 4.76 0.78 18.82
CA LEU A 85 3.30 0.87 18.89
C LEU A 85 2.75 -0.31 19.66
N ASP A 86 1.76 -0.05 20.52
CA ASP A 86 0.98 -1.13 21.12
C ASP A 86 0.06 -1.81 20.09
N GLU A 87 -0.50 -2.98 20.43
CA GLU A 87 -1.35 -3.75 19.51
C GLU A 87 -2.58 -2.96 19.01
N LYS A 88 -3.13 -2.04 19.81
CA LYS A 88 -4.28 -1.23 19.40
C LYS A 88 -3.85 -0.18 18.39
N GLN A 89 -2.70 0.45 18.60
CA GLN A 89 -2.11 1.42 17.67
C GLN A 89 -1.71 0.74 16.35
N VAL A 90 -1.12 -0.46 16.41
CA VAL A 90 -0.81 -1.25 15.21
C VAL A 90 -2.08 -1.59 14.44
N ARG A 91 -3.12 -2.09 15.11
CA ARG A 91 -4.41 -2.39 14.47
C ARG A 91 -5.02 -1.13 13.84
N LYS A 92 -4.97 -0.01 14.54
CA LYS A 92 -5.48 1.27 14.06
C LYS A 92 -4.73 1.77 12.82
N LEU A 93 -3.40 1.61 12.78
CA LEU A 93 -2.60 1.96 11.61
C LEU A 93 -2.89 1.03 10.43
N MET A 94 -3.14 -0.25 10.67
CA MET A 94 -3.56 -1.21 9.65
C MET A 94 -4.94 -0.89 9.07
N GLU A 95 -5.93 -0.60 9.94
CA GLU A 95 -7.29 -0.18 9.54
C GLU A 95 -7.24 1.11 8.73
N TYR A 96 -6.43 2.07 9.16
CA TYR A 96 -6.16 3.29 8.40
C TYR A 96 -5.57 3.00 7.01
N THR A 97 -4.53 2.17 6.94
CA THR A 97 -3.87 1.83 5.67
C THR A 97 -4.83 1.11 4.71
N SER A 98 -5.62 0.17 5.24
CA SER A 98 -6.68 -0.52 4.49
C SER A 98 -7.70 0.47 3.92
N GLY A 99 -8.15 1.42 4.75
CA GLY A 99 -9.06 2.50 4.33
C GLY A 99 -8.46 3.35 3.22
N GLN A 100 -7.18 3.72 3.32
CA GLN A 100 -6.51 4.50 2.28
C GLN A 100 -6.43 3.73 0.95
N PHE A 101 -6.11 2.43 0.97
CA PHE A 101 -6.16 1.62 -0.25
C PHE A 101 -7.58 1.50 -0.82
N SER A 102 -8.60 1.37 0.05
CA SER A 102 -10.00 1.33 -0.37
C SER A 102 -10.46 2.66 -1.02
N ASP A 103 -9.98 3.79 -0.49
CA ASP A 103 -10.27 5.14 -1.00
C ASP A 103 -9.45 5.50 -2.26
N GLY A 104 -8.58 4.61 -2.73
CA GLY A 104 -7.81 4.78 -3.95
C GLY A 104 -6.46 5.49 -3.77
N ALA A 105 -5.88 5.50 -2.56
CA ALA A 105 -4.52 5.98 -2.37
C ALA A 105 -3.55 5.12 -3.21
N GLY A 106 -2.72 5.78 -4.02
CA GLY A 106 -1.85 5.12 -5.00
C GLY A 106 -2.55 4.74 -6.31
N ALA A 107 -3.85 5.01 -6.49
CA ALA A 107 -4.56 4.69 -7.73
C ALA A 107 -4.01 5.45 -8.96
N GLY A 108 -3.52 6.68 -8.77
CA GLY A 108 -2.82 7.40 -9.85
C GLY A 108 -1.57 6.64 -10.31
N TRP A 109 -0.80 6.11 -9.36
CA TRP A 109 0.37 5.31 -9.66
C TRP A 109 0.01 3.99 -10.35
N THR A 110 -1.00 3.26 -9.88
CA THR A 110 -1.45 2.02 -10.55
C THR A 110 -2.09 2.29 -11.90
N GLN A 111 -2.73 3.44 -12.11
CA GLN A 111 -3.22 3.88 -13.41
C GLN A 111 -2.08 4.16 -14.40
N ASP A 112 -0.98 4.76 -13.95
CA ASP A 112 0.21 4.94 -14.80
C ASP A 112 0.78 3.59 -15.27
N LEU A 113 0.69 2.56 -14.42
CA LEU A 113 1.08 1.20 -14.78
C LEU A 113 0.16 0.56 -15.83
N TRP A 114 -1.10 0.99 -15.94
CA TRP A 114 -1.97 0.57 -17.05
C TRP A 114 -1.38 0.99 -18.39
N TYR A 115 -0.86 2.22 -18.49
CA TYR A 115 -0.25 2.70 -19.73
C TYR A 115 1.06 1.99 -20.05
N GLU A 116 1.76 1.44 -19.05
CA GLU A 116 3.01 0.70 -19.20
C GLU A 116 2.78 -0.77 -19.57
N PHE A 117 1.79 -1.42 -18.96
CA PHE A 117 1.61 -2.88 -19.01
C PHE A 117 0.27 -3.35 -19.59
N GLU A 118 -0.64 -2.43 -19.90
CA GLU A 118 -1.99 -2.72 -20.42
C GLU A 118 -2.83 -3.62 -19.48
N ILE A 119 -2.59 -3.54 -18.17
CA ILE A 119 -3.36 -4.23 -17.14
C ILE A 119 -3.75 -3.28 -16.02
N GLY A 120 -4.92 -3.50 -15.42
CA GLY A 120 -5.34 -2.85 -14.19
C GLY A 120 -4.74 -3.57 -13.01
N LEU A 121 -4.26 -2.82 -12.01
CA LEU A 121 -3.69 -3.35 -10.79
C LEU A 121 -4.41 -2.74 -9.60
N ASP A 122 -5.08 -3.57 -8.83
CA ASP A 122 -5.87 -3.13 -7.68
C ASP A 122 -5.44 -3.84 -6.39
N PRO A 123 -5.32 -3.11 -5.27
CA PRO A 123 -5.07 -3.71 -3.97
C PRO A 123 -6.31 -4.44 -3.47
N VAL A 124 -6.13 -5.67 -3.02
CA VAL A 124 -7.14 -6.42 -2.25
C VAL A 124 -7.08 -5.96 -0.80
N TRP A 125 -7.62 -4.76 -0.56
CA TRP A 125 -7.45 -3.97 0.67
C TRP A 125 -7.99 -4.66 1.94
N ASP A 126 -8.93 -5.60 1.81
CA ASP A 126 -9.48 -6.40 2.91
C ASP A 126 -8.58 -7.56 3.34
N GLN A 127 -7.55 -7.87 2.54
CA GLN A 127 -6.50 -8.85 2.83
C GLN A 127 -5.19 -8.21 3.29
N ILE A 128 -5.24 -6.97 3.77
CA ILE A 128 -4.06 -6.29 4.28
C ILE A 128 -3.47 -7.04 5.48
N GLU A 129 -2.15 -7.18 5.51
CA GLU A 129 -1.45 -7.81 6.61
C GLU A 129 -0.19 -7.02 6.99
N ARG A 130 0.13 -7.04 8.29
CA ARG A 130 1.41 -6.50 8.78
C ARG A 130 2.55 -7.39 8.30
N GLN A 131 3.55 -6.80 7.65
CA GLN A 131 4.83 -7.46 7.44
C GLN A 131 5.76 -7.13 8.59
N LEU A 132 6.37 -8.17 9.17
CA LEU A 132 7.51 -8.01 10.06
C LEU A 132 8.78 -7.95 9.20
N PRO A 133 9.76 -7.11 9.56
CA PRO A 133 11.04 -7.05 8.88
C PRO A 133 11.81 -8.38 8.91
#